data_AF-A0A399YAV5-F1
#
_entry.id   AF-A0A399YAV5-F1
#
_cell.length_a   1.000
_cell.length_b   1.000
_cell.length_c   1.000
_cell.angle_alpha   90.00
_cell.angle_beta   90.00
_cell.angle_gamma   90.00
#
_symmetry.space_group_name_H-M   'P 1'
#
loop_
_entity.id
_entity.type
_entity.pdbx_description
1 polymer ?
#
loop_
_entity_poly.entity_id
_entity_poly.type
_entity_poly.pdbx_seq_one_letter_code
_entity_poly.pdbx_strand_id
1 'polypeptide(L)' 'MTASAHRPRPVLKWAGGKGRLLPELQARLPDSFATYHEPFIGGGALFFTLAG' A
#
# COMPACT_ATOMS: atom_id res chain seq x y z
N MET A 1 13.24 -10.78 -21.78
CA MET A 1 12.94 -11.30 -20.43
C MET A 1 12.59 -10.11 -19.55
N THR A 2 11.31 -9.83 -19.34
CA THR A 2 10.89 -8.76 -18.42
C THR A 2 10.90 -9.35 -17.01
N ALA A 3 11.74 -8.81 -16.13
CA ALA A 3 11.72 -9.19 -14.72
C ALA A 3 10.33 -8.84 -14.15
N SER A 4 9.61 -9.84 -13.63
CA SER A 4 8.35 -9.60 -12.93
C SER A 4 8.66 -8.85 -11.65
N ALA A 5 8.22 -7.60 -11.53
CA ALA A 5 8.38 -6.82 -10.31
C ALA A 5 7.60 -7.52 -9.19
N HIS A 6 8.32 -8.11 -8.23
CA HIS A 6 7.70 -8.78 -7.10
C HIS A 6 7.12 -7.73 -6.17
N ARG A 7 5.83 -7.41 -6.34
CA ARG A 7 5.14 -6.51 -5.41
C ARG A 7 5.00 -7.22 -4.05
N PRO A 8 5.56 -6.66 -2.98
CA PRO A 8 5.34 -7.19 -1.64
C PRO A 8 3.85 -7.13 -1.31
N ARG A 9 3.37 -8.12 -0.56
CA ARG A 9 1.98 -8.20 -0.10
C ARG A 9 1.94 -8.15 1.43
N PRO A 10 0.83 -7.70 2.03
CA PRO A 10 0.61 -7.81 3.46
C PRO A 10 0.96 -9.21 3.99
N VAL A 11 1.88 -9.28 4.95
CA VAL A 11 2.39 -10.54 5.53
C VAL A 11 1.34 -11.22 6.42
N LEU A 12 0.35 -10.47 6.92
CA LEU A 12 -0.66 -10.95 7.85
C LEU A 12 -2.07 -10.51 7.43
N LYS A 13 -3.05 -11.41 7.56
CA LYS A 13 -4.47 -11.08 7.44
C LYS A 13 -4.92 -10.34 8.69
N TRP A 14 -5.20 -9.05 8.56
CA TRP A 14 -5.56 -8.16 9.68
C TRP A 14 -7.01 -7.68 9.59
N ALA A 15 -7.70 -7.60 10.73
CA ALA A 15 -9.05 -7.03 10.80
C ALA A 15 -9.00 -5.53 10.45
N GLY A 16 -9.87 -5.07 9.54
CA GLY A 16 -9.78 -3.69 9.02
C GLY A 16 -8.71 -3.50 7.93
N GLY A 17 -8.28 -4.57 7.26
CA GLY A 17 -7.37 -4.47 6.12
C GLY A 17 -7.90 -3.56 5.01
N LYS A 18 -7.11 -2.56 4.63
CA LYS A 18 -7.48 -1.53 3.63
C LYS A 18 -7.45 -2.00 2.18
N GLY A 19 -7.32 -3.31 1.92
CA GLY A 19 -7.12 -3.87 0.57
C GLY A 19 -8.23 -3.50 -0.42
N ARG A 20 -9.49 -3.56 0.02
CA ARG A 20 -10.65 -3.18 -0.83
C ARG A 20 -10.75 -1.67 -1.10
N LEU A 21 -10.12 -0.85 -0.27
CA LEU A 21 -10.12 0.62 -0.38
C LEU A 21 -8.93 1.14 -1.19
N LEU A 22 -7.99 0.28 -1.60
CA LEU A 22 -6.78 0.72 -2.31
C LEU A 22 -7.03 1.57 -3.56
N PRO A 23 -8.00 1.25 -4.44
CA PRO A 23 -8.26 2.10 -5.62
C PRO A 23 -8.67 3.52 -5.23
N GLU A 24 -9.51 3.61 -4.20
CA GLU A 24 -10.04 4.87 -3.68
C GLU A 24 -8.99 5.69 -2.92
N LEU A 25 -8.10 5.03 -2.18
CA LEU A 25 -7.00 5.70 -1.50
C LEU A 25 -5.97 6.23 -2.51
N GLN A 26 -5.62 5.44 -3.52
CA GLN A 26 -4.68 5.85 -4.58
C GLN A 26 -5.19 7.05 -5.37
N ALA A 27 -6.48 7.09 -5.68
CA ALA A 27 -7.09 8.22 -6.40
C ALA A 27 -7.05 9.55 -5.63
N ARG A 28 -6.77 9.53 -4.32
CA ARG A 28 -6.75 10.71 -3.44
C ARG A 28 -5.35 11.03 -2.92
N LEU A 29 -4.34 10.27 -3.31
CA LEU A 29 -2.95 10.61 -3.00
C LEU A 29 -2.54 11.87 -3.76
N PRO A 30 -1.67 12.69 -3.18
CA PRO A 30 -1.01 13.74 -3.95
C PRO A 30 -0.08 13.12 -4.99
N ASP A 31 0.14 13.81 -6.10
CA ASP A 31 1.03 13.36 -7.18
C ASP A 31 2.47 13.13 -6.70
N SER A 32 2.90 13.83 -5.65
CA SER A 32 4.20 13.65 -5.00
C SER A 32 4.14 14.00 -3.51
N PHE A 33 4.99 13.33 -2.74
CA PHE A 33 5.22 13.59 -1.32
C PHE A 33 6.64 13.13 -0.96
N ALA A 34 7.24 13.74 0.07
CA ALA A 34 8.60 13.38 0.48
C ALA A 34 8.63 12.11 1.34
N THR A 35 7.81 12.07 2.40
CA THR A 35 7.81 10.96 3.37
C THR A 35 6.39 10.52 3.67
N TYR A 36 6.17 9.21 3.58
CA TYR A 36 4.90 8.59 3.93
C TYR A 36 4.92 8.19 5.41
N HIS A 37 3.96 8.71 6.17
CA HIS A 37 3.74 8.33 7.56
C HIS A 37 2.37 7.66 7.68
N GLU A 38 2.32 6.41 8.18
CA GLU A 38 1.08 5.67 8.43
C GLU A 38 0.99 5.26 9.91
N PRO A 39 0.45 6.14 10.78
CA PRO A 39 0.39 5.89 12.23
C PRO A 39 -0.39 4.63 12.62
N PHE A 40 -1.35 4.23 11.76
CA PHE A 40 -2.22 3.07 11.96
C PHE A 40 -2.07 2.06 10.81
N ILE A 41 -0.89 1.45 10.74
CA ILE A 41 -0.50 0.58 9.61
C ILE A 41 -1.39 -0.67 9.47
N GLY A 42 -1.71 -1.33 10.58
CA GLY A 42 -2.37 -2.64 10.57
C GLY A 42 -1.60 -3.62 9.67
N GLY A 43 -2.26 -4.19 8.67
CA GLY A 43 -1.62 -5.06 7.68
C GLY A 43 -0.77 -4.36 6.61
N GLY A 44 -0.62 -3.03 6.62
CA GLY A 44 0.28 -2.30 5.72
C GLY A 44 -0.13 -2.30 4.24
N ALA A 45 -1.42 -2.49 3.93
CA ALA A 45 -1.89 -2.62 2.55
C ALA A 45 -1.52 -1.42 1.64
N LEU A 46 -1.65 -0.20 2.15
CA LEU A 46 -1.30 1.00 1.37
C LEU A 46 0.22 1.17 1.28
N PHE A 47 0.95 1.00 2.39
CA PHE A 47 2.41 0.98 2.40
C PHE A 47 3.01 0.05 1.33
N PHE A 48 2.64 -1.23 1.30
CA PHE A 48 3.17 -2.18 0.31
C PHE A 48 2.74 -1.87 -1.13
N THR A 49 1.66 -1.10 -1.32
CA THR A 49 1.23 -0.63 -2.64
C THR A 49 2.12 0.52 -3.14
N LEU A 50 2.60 1.38 -2.23
CA LEU A 50 3.48 2.52 -2.53
C LEU A 50 4.96 2.15 -2.61
N ALA A 51 5.38 1.10 -1.90
CA ALA A 51 6.77 0.71 -1.76
C ALA A 51 7.30 -0.22 -2.88
N GLY A 52 6.54 -0.45 -3.95
CA GLY A 52 6.93 -1.31 -5.08
C GLY A 52 6.77 -0.62 -6.41
#